data_AF-A0AAU2IUL4-F1
#
_entry.id   AF-A0AAU2IUL4-F1
#
_cell.length_a   1.000
_cell.length_b   1.000
_cell.length_c   1.000
_cell.angle_alpha   90.00
_cell.angle_beta   90.00
_cell.angle_gamma   90.00
#
_symmetry.space_group_name_H-M   'P 1'
#
loop_
_entity.id
_entity.type
_entity.pdbx_description
1 polymer ?
#
loop_
_entity_poly.entity_id
_entity_poly.type
_entity_poly.pdbx_seq_one_letter_code
_entity_poly.pdbx_strand_id
1 'polypeptide(L)' 'MAAKTRQPAVVDLFTQEPTPVSGCDVCFALFGQWKAAAKPGSPTYNPSKASDYVVEIGRHPHTGKKGAQ' A
#
# COMPACT_ATOMS: atom_id res chain seq x y z
N MET A 1 -36.36 -4.14 -7.97
CA MET A 1 -35.49 -5.27 -7.60
C MET A 1 -34.06 -4.78 -7.59
N ALA A 2 -33.35 -4.96 -6.46
CA ALA A 2 -31.89 -5.05 -6.22
C ALA A 2 -30.89 -4.22 -7.08
N ALA A 3 -29.84 -3.58 -6.56
CA ALA A 3 -29.29 -3.49 -5.22
C ALA A 3 -28.44 -2.21 -5.11
N LYS A 4 -28.46 -1.60 -3.92
CA LYS A 4 -27.64 -0.45 -3.55
C LYS A 4 -26.17 -0.87 -3.49
N THR A 5 -25.42 -0.74 -4.57
CA THR A 5 -23.96 -0.83 -4.46
C THR A 5 -23.43 0.54 -4.07
N ARG A 6 -23.56 0.87 -2.78
CA ARG A 6 -22.67 1.83 -2.13
C ARG A 6 -21.27 1.25 -2.28
N GLN A 7 -20.54 1.66 -3.32
CA GLN A 7 -19.10 1.52 -3.27
C GLN A 7 -18.67 2.41 -2.09
N PRO A 8 -18.12 1.84 -1.00
CA PRO A 8 -17.52 2.68 0.02
C PRO A 8 -16.45 3.49 -0.71
N ALA A 9 -16.35 4.79 -0.42
CA ALA A 9 -15.27 5.62 -0.93
C ALA A 9 -13.97 4.83 -0.72
N VAL A 10 -13.46 4.23 -1.80
CA VAL A 10 -12.13 3.64 -1.78
C VAL A 10 -11.27 4.87 -1.67
N VAL A 11 -10.93 5.20 -0.42
CA VAL A 11 -9.91 6.20 -0.15
C VAL A 11 -8.76 5.84 -1.07
N ASP A 12 -8.33 6.82 -1.83
CA ASP A 12 -7.41 6.72 -2.96
C ASP A 12 -5.99 6.39 -2.45
N LEU A 13 -5.87 5.31 -1.68
CA LEU A 13 -4.65 4.71 -1.14
C LEU A 13 -3.72 4.28 -2.27
N PHE A 14 -4.23 4.12 -3.49
CA PHE A 14 -3.41 3.88 -4.68
C PHE A 14 -2.50 5.07 -5.02
N THR A 15 -2.90 6.29 -4.63
CA THR A 15 -2.10 7.51 -4.89
C THR A 15 -1.17 7.83 -3.74
N GLN A 16 -1.35 7.21 -2.57
CA GLN A 16 -0.44 7.40 -1.46
C GLN A 16 0.80 6.53 -1.63
N GLU A 17 1.87 7.15 -2.11
CA GLU A 17 3.19 6.53 -2.12
C GLU A 17 3.56 6.09 -0.69
N PRO A 18 3.80 4.80 -0.44
CA PRO A 18 4.17 4.35 0.90
C PRO A 18 5.59 4.82 1.21
N THR A 19 5.81 5.24 2.45
CA THR A 19 7.12 5.68 2.93
C THR A 19 7.87 4.53 3.60
N PRO A 20 8.78 3.83 2.90
CA PRO A 20 9.57 2.79 3.53
C PRO A 20 10.53 3.37 4.58
N VAL A 21 10.73 2.66 5.68
CA VAL A 21 11.70 3.08 6.70
C VAL A 21 13.12 2.78 6.25
N SER A 22 13.97 3.81 6.27
CA SER A 22 15.41 3.70 5.99
C SER A 22 16.07 2.67 6.93
N GLY A 23 16.78 1.70 6.35
CA GLY A 23 17.40 0.61 7.10
C GLY A 23 16.49 -0.58 7.39
N CYS A 24 15.30 -0.66 6.78
CA CYS A 24 14.46 -1.85 6.85
C CYS A 24 14.25 -2.48 5.46
N ASP A 25 14.91 -3.62 5.23
CA ASP A 25 14.82 -4.37 3.98
C ASP A 25 13.40 -4.77 3.60
N VAL A 26 12.56 -5.09 4.59
CA VAL A 26 11.14 -5.46 4.37
C VAL A 26 10.37 -4.30 3.75
N CYS A 27 10.53 -3.08 4.29
CA CYS A 27 9.87 -1.91 3.74
C CYS A 27 10.32 -1.59 2.31
N PHE A 28 11.62 -1.72 2.01
CA PHE A 28 12.14 -1.50 0.65
C PHE A 28 11.66 -2.57 -0.34
N ALA A 29 11.58 -3.83 0.09
CA ALA A 29 11.04 -4.92 -0.71
C ALA A 29 9.57 -4.69 -1.06
N LEU A 30 8.74 -4.37 -0.06
CA LEU A 30 7.32 -4.05 -0.25
C LEU A 30 7.13 -2.81 -1.13
N PHE A 31 7.99 -1.78 -0.98
CA PHE A 31 7.96 -0.59 -1.82
C PHE A 31 8.27 -0.91 -3.30
N GLY A 32 9.23 -1.81 -3.54
CA GLY A 32 9.52 -2.31 -4.88
C GLY A 32 8.32 -3.01 -5.53
N GLN A 33 7.63 -3.86 -4.76
CA GLN A 33 6.42 -4.55 -5.21
C GLN A 33 5.25 -3.59 -5.43
N TRP A 34 5.07 -2.62 -4.54
CA TRP A 34 4.10 -1.54 -4.70
C TRP A 34 4.31 -0.78 -6.01
N LYS A 35 5.53 -0.36 -6.35
CA LYS A 35 5.80 0.35 -7.62
C LYS A 35 5.40 -0.47 -8.85
N ALA A 36 5.57 -1.79 -8.81
CA ALA A 36 5.18 -2.67 -9.90
C ALA A 36 3.65 -2.88 -9.95
N ALA A 37 3.01 -2.97 -8.79
CA ALA A 37 1.56 -3.18 -8.67
C ALA A 37 0.73 -1.90 -8.90
N ALA A 38 1.28 -0.72 -8.60
CA ALA A 38 0.65 0.58 -8.77
C ALA A 38 0.82 1.16 -10.19
N LYS A 39 1.73 0.61 -11.00
CA LYS A 39 2.00 1.12 -12.36
C LYS A 39 1.01 0.55 -13.38
N PRO A 40 0.09 1.37 -13.94
CA PRO A 40 -0.80 0.91 -15.01
C PRO A 40 0.04 0.52 -16.23
N GLY A 41 -0.17 -0.71 -16.72
CA GLY A 41 0.60 -1.31 -17.82
C GLY A 41 1.72 -2.26 -17.40
N SER A 42 1.96 -2.44 -16.10
CA SER A 42 2.80 -3.55 -15.61
C SER A 42 2.05 -4.88 -15.73
N PRO A 43 2.71 -6.01 -16.06
CA PRO A 43 2.09 -7.33 -16.01
C PRO A 43 1.64 -7.72 -14.59
N THR A 44 2.17 -7.05 -13.56
CA THR A 44 1.80 -7.22 -12.16
C THR A 44 0.89 -6.10 -11.64
N TYR A 45 0.35 -5.26 -12.54
CA TYR A 45 -0.57 -4.19 -12.15
C TYR A 45 -1.77 -4.77 -11.43
N ASN A 46 -1.86 -4.47 -10.14
CA ASN A 46 -2.94 -4.89 -9.30
C ASN A 46 -3.14 -3.81 -8.24
N PRO A 47 -4.13 -2.91 -8.45
CA PRO A 47 -4.38 -1.83 -7.52
C PRO A 47 -4.63 -2.41 -6.13
N SER A 48 -5.54 -3.38 -5.95
CA SER A 48 -5.84 -3.97 -4.64
C SER A 48 -4.59 -4.44 -3.87
N LYS A 49 -3.58 -4.98 -4.55
CA LYS A 49 -2.29 -5.35 -3.96
C LYS A 49 -1.41 -4.16 -3.62
N ALA A 50 -1.42 -3.10 -4.42
CA ALA A 50 -0.76 -1.85 -4.08
C ALA A 50 -1.28 -1.28 -2.74
N SER A 51 -2.60 -1.24 -2.51
CA SER A 51 -3.13 -0.79 -1.22
C SER A 51 -2.71 -1.69 -0.04
N ASP A 52 -2.66 -3.00 -0.26
CA ASP A 52 -2.17 -3.97 0.74
C ASP A 52 -0.73 -3.63 1.15
N TYR A 53 0.16 -3.42 0.18
CA TYR A 53 1.54 -3.03 0.43
C TYR A 53 1.68 -1.70 1.19
N VAL A 54 0.83 -0.71 0.92
CA VAL A 54 0.83 0.56 1.66
C VAL A 54 0.50 0.33 3.14
N VAL A 55 -0.51 -0.49 3.41
CA VAL A 55 -0.92 -0.86 4.78
C VAL A 55 0.16 -1.69 5.46
N GLU A 56 0.77 -2.65 4.75
CA GLU A 56 1.86 -3.47 5.29
C GLU A 56 3.08 -2.64 5.66
N ILE A 57 3.53 -1.73 4.78
CA ILE A 57 4.65 -0.82 5.05
C ILE A 57 4.34 0.09 6.26
N GLY A 58 3.11 0.63 6.33
CA GLY A 58 2.70 1.51 7.43
C GLY A 58 2.51 0.78 8.77
N ARG A 59 2.16 -0.51 8.75
CA ARG A 59 1.97 -1.33 9.96
C ARG A 59 3.20 -2.16 10.33
N HIS A 60 4.23 -2.14 9.50
CA HIS A 60 5.42 -2.95 9.71
C HIS A 60 6.12 -2.54 11.03
N PRO A 61 6.27 -3.45 11.99
CA PRO A 61 6.85 -3.10 13.29
C PRO A 61 8.37 -2.86 13.15
N HIS A 62 8.80 -1.62 13.37
CA HIS A 62 10.22 -1.29 13.50
C HIS A 62 10.60 -1.26 14.97
N THR A 63 11.49 -2.17 15.39
CA THR A 63 12.08 -2.11 16.73
C THR A 63 12.83 -0.78 16.86
N GLY A 64 12.22 0.20 17.53
CA GLY A 64 12.81 1.52 17.76
C GLY A 64 12.03 2.76 17.33
N LYS A 65 10.86 2.70 16.68
CA LYS A 65 9.99 3.88 16.50
C LYS A 65 8.55 3.62 16.90
N LYS A 66 8.28 3.85 18.20
CA LYS A 66 7.00 4.45 18.61
C LYS A 66 6.95 5.89 18.08
N GLY A 67 5.82 6.28 17.48
CA GLY A 67 5.48 7.65 17.07
C GLY A 67 5.54 7.83 15.54
N ALA A 68 4.44 8.13 14.85
CA ALA A 68 3.43 9.11 15.22
C ALA A 68 1.99 8.60 15.11
N GLN A 69 1.32 8.51 16.25
CA GLN A 69 0.00 9.13 16.45
C GLN A 69 -0.09 9.60 17.90
#